data_AF-J0P479-F1
#
_entry.id   AF-J0P479-F1
#
_cell.length_a   1.000
_cell.length_b   1.000
_cell.length_c   1.000
_cell.angle_alpha   90.00
_cell.angle_beta   90.00
_cell.angle_gamma   90.00
#
_symmetry.space_group_name_H-M   'P 1'
#
loop_
_entity.id
_entity.type
_entity.pdbx_description
1 polymer ?
#
loop_
_entity_poly.entity_id
_entity_poly.type
_entity_poly.pdbx_seq_one_letter_code
_entity_poly.pdbx_strand_id
1 'polypeptide(L)' 'MELVFRQHIRTEMDLHLTIHKTSNLLKDLGFPTIAVAKLSTSVSELGYNILKYAKEGYFNIEFV' A
#
# COMPACT_ATOMS: atom_id res chain seq x y z
N MET A 1 -13.25 3.81 -12.53
CA MET A 1 -12.51 4.30 -11.34
C MET A 1 -13.34 4.10 -10.07
N GLU A 2 -13.18 2.93 -9.48
CA GLU A 2 -13.78 2.52 -8.20
C GLU A 2 -12.70 2.51 -7.12
N LEU A 3 -12.92 3.23 -6.01
CA LEU A 3 -12.00 3.27 -4.87
C LEU A 3 -12.10 1.96 -4.08
N VAL A 4 -11.02 1.18 -4.04
CA VAL A 4 -10.96 -0.08 -3.30
C VAL A 4 -10.72 0.19 -1.82
N PHE A 5 -9.67 0.96 -1.52
CA PHE A 5 -9.46 1.50 -0.19
C PHE A 5 -8.57 2.73 -0.19
N ARG A 6 -8.70 3.51 0.87
CA ARG A 6 -7.81 4.60 1.25
C ARG A 6 -7.25 4.34 2.64
N GLN A 7 -5.95 4.57 2.81
CA GLN A 7 -5.29 4.54 4.12
C GLN A 7 -4.57 5.86 4.37
N HIS A 8 -4.80 6.44 5.54
CA HIS A 8 -4.02 7.58 6.01
C HIS A 8 -2.74 7.05 6.66
N ILE A 9 -1.59 7.49 6.20
CA ILE A 9 -0.27 7.10 6.69
C ILE A 9 0.30 8.24 7.54
N ARG A 10 0.36 8.03 8.86
CA ARG A 10 0.97 8.96 9.83
C ARG A 10 1.97 8.26 10.76
N THR A 11 1.84 6.95 10.90
CA THR A 11 2.67 6.12 11.75
C THR A 11 3.20 4.91 10.99
N GLU A 12 4.24 4.27 11.51
CA GLU A 12 4.74 3.00 10.96
C GLU A 12 3.66 1.90 10.96
N MET A 13 2.76 1.91 11.94
CA MET A 13 1.62 0.97 11.98
C MET A 13 0.69 1.18 10.78
N ASP A 14 0.40 2.43 10.40
CA ASP A 14 -0.41 2.72 9.21
C ASP A 14 0.26 2.21 7.94
N LEU A 15 1.59 2.34 7.85
CA LEU A 15 2.37 1.81 6.73
C LEU A 15 2.26 0.28 6.67
N HIS A 16 2.50 -0.42 7.78
CA HIS A 16 2.37 -1.88 7.82
C HIS A 16 0.96 -2.35 7.46
N LEU A 17 -0.07 -1.64 7.94
CA LEU A 17 -1.46 -1.93 7.57
C LEU A 17 -1.69 -1.74 6.06
N THR A 18 -1.12 -0.69 5.47
CA THR A 18 -1.21 -0.42 4.02
C THR A 18 -0.56 -1.54 3.21
N ILE A 19 0.65 -1.97 3.59
CA ILE A 19 1.37 -3.07 2.93
C ILE A 19 0.57 -4.36 3.04
N HIS A 20 0.05 -4.68 4.23
CA HIS A 20 -0.74 -5.89 4.46
C HIS A 20 -2.03 -5.90 3.63
N LYS A 21 -2.80 -4.81 3.64
CA LYS A 21 -4.02 -4.66 2.82
C LYS A 21 -3.72 -4.81 1.33
N THR A 22 -2.66 -4.16 0.85
CA THR A 22 -2.23 -4.25 -0.56
C THR A 22 -1.84 -5.68 -0.92
N SER A 23 -1.04 -6.34 -0.08
CA SER A 23 -0.59 -7.71 -0.33
C SER A 23 -1.77 -8.68 -0.43
N ASN A 24 -2.74 -8.58 0.48
CA ASN A 24 -3.93 -9.43 0.47
C ASN A 24 -4.80 -9.15 -0.75
N LEU A 25 -5.05 -7.89 -1.08
CA LEU A 25 -5.79 -7.53 -2.30
C LEU A 25 -5.15 -8.13 -3.55
N LEU A 26 -3.83 -8.01 -3.70
CA LEU A 26 -3.13 -8.56 -4.88
C LEU A 26 -3.22 -10.09 -4.94
N LYS A 27 -3.17 -10.77 -3.79
CA LYS A 27 -3.38 -12.23 -3.73
C LYS A 27 -4.81 -12.61 -4.10
N ASP A 28 -5.79 -11.88 -3.59
CA ASP A 28 -7.21 -12.10 -3.87
C ASP A 28 -7.54 -11.88 -5.36
N LEU A 29 -6.80 -10.97 -6.01
CA LEU A 29 -6.85 -10.75 -7.46
C LEU A 29 -6.06 -11.79 -8.28
N GLY A 30 -5.41 -12.76 -7.64
CA GLY A 30 -4.68 -13.83 -8.31
C GLY A 30 -3.29 -13.44 -8.85
N PHE A 31 -2.68 -12.36 -8.36
CA PHE A 31 -1.32 -12.00 -8.79
C PHE A 31 -0.30 -13.05 -8.34
N PRO A 32 0.72 -13.36 -9.17
CA PRO A 32 1.76 -14.30 -8.78
C PRO A 32 2.60 -13.76 -7.62
N THR A 33 3.11 -14.65 -6.76
CA THR A 33 3.86 -14.31 -5.54
C THR A 33 4.99 -13.29 -5.78
N ILE A 34 5.71 -13.41 -6.89
CA ILE A 34 6.79 -12.48 -7.26
C ILE A 34 6.24 -11.06 -7.50
N ALA A 35 5.09 -10.93 -8.17
CA ALA A 35 4.46 -9.64 -8.40
C ALA A 35 3.92 -9.03 -7.10
N VAL A 36 3.28 -9.85 -6.25
CA VAL A 36 2.82 -9.44 -4.92
C VAL A 36 3.99 -8.89 -4.09
N ALA A 37 5.13 -9.58 -4.07
CA ALA A 37 6.31 -9.15 -3.33
C ALA A 37 6.84 -7.81 -3.87
N LYS A 38 7.03 -7.68 -5.19
CA LYS A 38 7.52 -6.44 -5.81
C LYS A 38 6.62 -5.24 -5.51
N LEU A 39 5.31 -5.39 -5.69
CA LEU A 39 4.35 -4.31 -5.44
C LEU A 39 4.29 -3.95 -3.95
N SER A 40 4.33 -4.95 -3.06
CA SER A 40 4.37 -4.71 -1.61
C SER A 40 5.63 -3.94 -1.21
N THR A 41 6.79 -4.25 -1.79
CA THR A 41 8.02 -3.48 -1.61
C THR A 41 7.86 -2.05 -2.09
N SER A 42 7.29 -1.82 -3.28
CA SER A 42 7.05 -0.46 -3.80
C SER A 42 6.15 0.36 -2.87
N VAL A 43 5.08 -0.24 -2.32
CA VAL A 43 4.22 0.41 -1.34
C VAL A 43 4.99 0.73 -0.05
N SER A 44 5.85 -0.17 0.41
CA SER A 44 6.70 0.05 1.58
C SER A 44 7.63 1.25 1.41
N GLU A 45 8.32 1.34 0.27
CA GLU A 45 9.24 2.44 -0.04
C GLU A 45 8.49 3.79 -0.13
N LEU A 46 7.36 3.83 -0.84
CA LEU A 46 6.54 5.04 -0.96
C LEU A 46 5.99 5.48 0.40
N GLY A 47 5.44 4.55 1.17
CA GLY A 47 4.90 4.85 2.49
C GLY A 47 5.97 5.24 3.51
N TYR A 48 7.16 4.65 3.44
CA TYR A 48 8.31 5.08 4.23
C TYR A 48 8.72 6.52 3.89
N ASN A 49 8.74 6.87 2.60
CA ASN A 49 9.01 8.24 2.17
C ASN A 49 7.96 9.24 2.67
N ILE A 50 6.68 8.85 2.71
CA ILE A 50 5.62 9.67 3.33
C ILE A 50 5.95 9.92 4.81
N LEU A 51 6.26 8.88 5.59
CA LEU A 51 6.59 9.03 7.01
C LEU A 51 7.83 9.88 7.24
N LYS A 52 8.90 9.62 6.47
CA LYS A 52 10.21 10.25 6.68
C LYS A 52 10.24 11.72 6.26
N TYR A 53 9.61 12.06 5.14
CA TYR A 53 9.75 13.37 4.52
C TYR A 53 8.48 14.22 4.60
N ALA A 54 7.31 13.62 4.37
CA ALA A 54 6.03 14.35 4.38
C ALA A 54 5.36 14.39 5.76
N LYS A 55 5.76 13.49 6.69
CA LYS A 55 5.18 13.25 8.03
C LYS A 55 3.75 12.68 8.01
N GLU A 56 2.95 13.03 7.02
CA GLU A 56 1.63 12.44 6.79
C GLU A 56 1.27 12.41 5.29
N GLY A 57 0.36 11.50 4.91
CA GLY A 57 -0.11 11.40 3.53
C GLY A 57 -1.13 10.29 3.33
N TYR A 58 -1.74 10.23 2.15
CA TYR A 58 -2.77 9.24 1.83
C TYR A 58 -2.29 8.26 0.75
N PHE A 59 -2.63 6.99 0.93
CA PHE A 59 -2.45 5.95 -0.07
C PHE A 59 -3.83 5.47 -0.55
N ASN A 60 -4.05 5.48 -1.87
CA ASN A 60 -5.29 5.04 -2.49
C ASN A 60 -5.01 3.89 -3.46
N ILE A 61 -5.86 2.87 -3.44
CA ILE A 61 -5.93 1.87 -4.52
C ILE A 61 -7.27 2.01 -5.23
N GLU A 62 -7.23 2.13 -6.55
CA GLU A 62 -8.39 2.37 -7.41
C GLU A 62 -8.35 1.37 -8.59
N PHE A 63 -9.49 0.76 -8.91
CA PHE A 63 -9.63 0.01 -10.16
C PHE A 63 -10.07 0.95 -11.27
N VAL A 64 -9.39 0.88 -12.42
CA VAL A 64 -9.70 1.70 -13.60
C VAL A 64 -10.98 1.23 -14.26
#